data_AF-A0A553M1Y1-F1
#
_entry.id   AF-A0A553M1Y1-F1
#
_cell.length_a   1.000
_cell.length_b   1.000
_cell.length_c   1.000
_cell.angle_alpha   90.00
_cell.angle_beta   90.00
_cell.angle_gamma   90.00
#
_symmetry.space_group_name_H-M   'P 1'
#
loop_
_entity.id
_entity.type
_entity.pdbx_description
1 polymer ?
#
loop_
_entity_poly.entity_id
_entity_poly.type
_entity_poly.pdbx_seq_one_letter_code
_entity_poly.pdbx_strand_id
1 'polypeptide(L)'
;MDVHQLLGILGFSLVLWWMYKGFLKQPTSYNDYIDRATLYDAVLLNKNKAKDILKDALTLQSLSNIEKASINLEIGFIEFKQMEYESAVTYFDTAFELISQEKFLYNKKYIDVIKAYIYAHQKEKAIEIYNNLIARQSYDRRFGKLKKLESWF
;
A
#
# COMPACT_ATOMS: atom_id res chain seq x y z
N MET A 1 16.76 42.06 -12.77
CA MET A 1 16.58 40.78 -12.08
C MET A 1 17.57 39.82 -12.68
N ASP A 2 18.50 39.26 -11.89
CA ASP A 2 19.52 38.37 -12.44
C ASP A 2 18.99 36.94 -12.60
N VAL A 3 19.78 36.09 -13.28
CA VAL A 3 19.42 34.70 -13.57
C VAL A 3 19.25 33.86 -12.29
N HIS A 4 20.00 34.14 -11.23
CA HIS A 4 19.89 33.45 -9.94
C HIS A 4 18.58 33.82 -9.21
N GLN A 5 18.15 35.07 -9.29
CA GLN A 5 16.86 35.52 -8.75
C GLN A 5 15.69 34.87 -9.49
N LEU A 6 15.76 34.77 -10.83
CA LEU A 6 14.77 34.08 -11.65
C LEU A 6 14.68 32.58 -11.32
N LEU A 7 15.83 31.90 -11.18
CA LEU A 7 15.89 30.49 -10.80
C LEU A 7 15.35 30.26 -9.38
N GLY A 8 15.63 31.16 -8.44
CA GLY A 8 15.10 31.10 -7.08
C GLY A 8 13.57 31.21 -7.05
N ILE A 9 12.98 32.13 -7.81
CA ILE A 9 11.53 32.29 -7.93
C ILE A 9 10.90 31.05 -8.56
N LEU A 10 11.46 30.53 -9.65
CA LEU A 10 10.96 29.31 -10.30
C LEU A 10 10.99 28.09 -9.37
N GLY A 11 12.10 27.90 -8.64
CA GLY A 11 12.20 26.84 -7.64
C GLY A 11 11.16 26.97 -6.52
N PHE A 12 10.97 28.19 -6.01
CA PHE A 12 9.97 28.46 -4.97
C PHE A 12 8.54 28.25 -5.46
N SER A 13 8.20 28.71 -6.68
CA SER A 13 6.89 28.47 -7.28
C SER A 13 6.61 27.00 -7.53
N LEU A 14 7.62 26.20 -7.92
CA LEU A 14 7.50 24.75 -8.03
C LEU A 14 7.19 24.10 -6.68
N VAL A 15 7.87 24.52 -5.62
CA VAL A 15 7.59 24.05 -4.25
C VAL A 15 6.17 24.42 -3.81
N LEU A 16 5.74 25.67 -4.02
CA LEU A 16 4.38 26.10 -3.70
C LEU A 16 3.31 25.34 -4.48
N TRP A 17 3.54 25.08 -5.77
CA TRP A 17 2.65 24.26 -6.59
C TRP A 17 2.58 22.81 -6.10
N TRP A 18 3.73 22.24 -5.72
CA TRP A 18 3.81 20.90 -5.14
C TRP A 18 3.06 20.84 -3.80
N MET A 19 3.21 21.86 -2.96
CA MET A 19 2.46 22.00 -1.71
C MET A 19 0.95 22.17 -1.95
N TYR A 20 0.54 23.02 -2.90
CA TYR A 20 -0.89 23.19 -3.22
C TYR A 20 -1.53 21.88 -3.70
N LYS A 21 -0.86 21.18 -4.63
CA LYS A 21 -1.34 19.90 -5.14
C LYS A 21 -1.35 18.82 -4.04
N GLY A 22 -0.32 18.79 -3.19
CA GLY A 22 -0.16 17.81 -2.13
C GLY A 22 -1.11 18.00 -0.94
N PHE A 23 -1.41 19.25 -0.57
CA PHE A 23 -2.10 19.56 0.69
C PHE A 23 -3.47 20.24 0.53
N LEU A 24 -3.67 21.07 -0.50
CA LEU A 24 -4.84 21.95 -0.59
C LEU A 24 -5.91 21.45 -1.57
N LYS A 25 -5.51 20.82 -2.69
CA LYS A 25 -6.47 20.27 -3.66
C LYS A 25 -7.23 19.10 -3.03
N GLN A 26 -8.55 19.00 -3.16
CA GLN A 26 -9.26 17.80 -2.73
C GLN A 26 -8.86 16.61 -3.64
N PRO A 27 -8.56 15.42 -3.07
CA PRO A 27 -8.23 14.25 -3.87
C PRO A 27 -9.50 13.73 -4.54
N THR A 28 -9.45 13.50 -5.85
CA THR A 28 -10.64 13.15 -6.64
C THR A 28 -10.52 11.80 -7.34
N SER A 29 -9.31 11.22 -7.35
CA SER A 29 -9.01 9.97 -8.03
C SER A 29 -8.20 9.04 -7.14
N TYR A 30 -8.23 7.74 -7.43
CA TYR A 30 -7.41 6.73 -6.76
C TYR A 30 -5.94 7.17 -6.61
N ASN A 31 -5.31 7.63 -7.70
CA ASN A 31 -3.91 8.05 -7.68
C ASN A 31 -3.67 9.27 -6.77
N ASP A 32 -4.59 10.26 -6.75
CA ASP A 32 -4.45 11.41 -5.87
C ASP A 32 -4.44 10.99 -4.38
N TYR A 33 -5.29 10.02 -4.02
CA TYR A 33 -5.35 9.47 -2.67
C TYR A 33 -4.09 8.68 -2.31
N ILE A 34 -3.59 7.82 -3.21
CA ILE A 34 -2.37 7.03 -2.99
C ILE A 34 -1.15 7.92 -2.85
N ASP A 35 -0.98 8.89 -3.75
CA ASP A 35 0.15 9.84 -3.70
C ASP A 35 0.15 10.62 -2.39
N ARG A 36 -1.03 11.07 -1.95
CA ARG A 36 -1.17 11.80 -0.70
C ARG A 36 -0.92 10.92 0.51
N ALA A 37 -1.49 9.72 0.57
CA ALA A 37 -1.23 8.78 1.65
C ALA A 37 0.26 8.44 1.75
N THR A 38 0.93 8.26 0.61
CA THR A 38 2.38 8.01 0.54
C THR A 38 3.19 9.18 1.10
N LEU A 39 2.82 10.42 0.78
CA LEU A 39 3.44 11.61 1.36
C LEU A 39 3.32 11.60 2.89
N TYR A 40 2.13 11.29 3.42
CA TYR A 40 1.91 11.26 4.86
C TYR A 40 2.65 10.09 5.55
N ASP A 41 2.67 8.89 4.99
CA ASP A 41 3.37 7.73 5.58
C ASP A 41 4.90 7.88 5.49
N ALA A 42 5.43 8.15 4.28
CA ALA A 42 6.86 8.04 4.02
C ALA A 42 7.65 9.33 4.27
N VAL A 43 7.04 10.51 4.06
CA VAL A 43 7.76 11.80 4.16
C VAL A 43 7.42 12.50 5.47
N LEU A 44 6.14 12.59 5.80
CA LEU A 44 5.67 13.29 7.01
C LEU A 44 5.59 12.40 8.25
N LEU A 45 5.84 11.09 8.07
CA LEU A 45 5.84 10.07 9.14
C LEU A 45 4.53 10.01 9.95
N ASN A 46 3.43 10.47 9.38
CA ASN A 46 2.11 10.50 10.00
C ASN A 46 1.23 9.37 9.43
N LYS A 47 1.44 8.18 10.00
CA LYS A 47 0.78 6.93 9.61
C LYS A 47 -0.74 6.98 9.79
N ASN A 48 -1.22 7.59 10.86
CA ASN A 48 -2.66 7.69 11.12
C ASN A 48 -3.33 8.53 10.04
N LYS A 49 -2.76 9.68 9.68
CA LYS A 49 -3.31 10.52 8.62
C LYS A 49 -3.28 9.82 7.26
N ALA A 50 -2.20 9.07 6.96
CA ALA A 50 -2.13 8.26 5.75
C ALA A 50 -3.25 7.22 5.69
N LYS A 51 -3.53 6.51 6.80
CA LYS A 51 -4.66 5.56 6.89
C LYS A 51 -6.01 6.24 6.71
N ASP A 52 -6.23 7.41 7.31
CA ASP A 52 -7.49 8.15 7.14
C ASP A 52 -7.74 8.51 5.68
N ILE A 53 -6.71 9.01 4.99
CA ILE A 53 -6.79 9.32 3.55
C ILE A 53 -7.12 8.06 2.73
N LEU A 54 -6.51 6.92 3.04
CA LEU A 54 -6.80 5.66 2.36
C LEU A 54 -8.22 5.16 2.64
N LYS A 55 -8.73 5.30 3.86
CA LYS A 55 -10.12 4.97 4.22
C LYS A 55 -11.11 5.88 3.50
N ASP A 56 -10.81 7.18 3.40
CA ASP A 56 -11.61 8.11 2.60
C ASP A 56 -11.65 7.68 1.13
N ALA A 57 -10.53 7.20 0.58
CA ALA A 57 -10.46 6.71 -0.80
C ALA A 57 -11.42 5.54 -1.05
N LEU A 58 -11.62 4.64 -0.08
CA LEU A 58 -12.56 3.51 -0.20
C LEU A 58 -14.03 3.93 -0.38
N THR A 59 -14.37 5.19 -0.11
CA THR A 59 -15.72 5.72 -0.34
C THR A 59 -16.00 6.06 -1.81
N LEU A 60 -14.95 6.10 -2.66
CA LEU A 60 -15.09 6.36 -4.09
C LEU A 60 -15.84 5.23 -4.78
N GLN A 61 -17.00 5.55 -5.34
CA GLN A 61 -17.84 4.57 -6.05
C GLN A 61 -17.19 4.02 -7.33
N SER A 62 -16.22 4.74 -7.90
CA SER A 62 -15.54 4.39 -9.15
C SER A 62 -14.44 3.34 -9.00
N LEU A 63 -14.08 2.92 -7.78
CA LEU A 63 -12.96 1.99 -7.58
C LEU A 63 -13.28 0.58 -8.07
N SER A 64 -12.37 0.05 -8.87
CA SER A 64 -12.29 -1.38 -9.18
C SER A 64 -11.91 -2.23 -7.95
N ASN A 65 -12.11 -3.55 -8.03
CA ASN A 65 -11.69 -4.47 -6.97
C ASN A 65 -10.17 -4.46 -6.77
N ILE A 66 -9.38 -4.38 -7.86
CA ILE A 66 -7.92 -4.21 -7.81
C ILE A 66 -7.55 -2.97 -6.99
N GLU A 67 -8.18 -1.82 -7.27
CA GLU A 67 -7.87 -0.57 -6.57
C GLU A 67 -8.29 -0.62 -5.10
N LYS A 68 -9.46 -1.18 -4.78
CA LYS A 68 -9.89 -1.41 -3.40
C LYS A 68 -8.92 -2.32 -2.65
N ALA A 69 -8.49 -3.41 -3.28
CA ALA A 69 -7.53 -4.32 -2.68
C ALA A 69 -6.15 -3.69 -2.49
N SER A 70 -5.69 -2.89 -3.46
CA SER A 70 -4.46 -2.11 -3.35
C SER A 70 -4.51 -1.14 -2.16
N ILE A 71 -5.64 -0.43 -1.98
CA ILE A 71 -5.83 0.45 -0.83
C ILE A 71 -5.80 -0.34 0.49
N ASN A 72 -6.52 -1.46 0.56
CA ASN A 72 -6.53 -2.32 1.75
C ASN A 72 -5.11 -2.87 2.05
N LEU A 73 -4.35 -3.30 1.04
CA LEU A 73 -2.96 -3.70 1.21
C LEU A 73 -2.10 -2.56 1.79
N GLU A 74 -2.21 -1.34 1.27
CA GLU A 74 -1.44 -0.20 1.79
C GLU A 74 -1.84 0.16 3.23
N ILE A 75 -3.12 0.09 3.60
CA ILE A 75 -3.54 0.25 5.00
C ILE A 75 -2.92 -0.86 5.86
N GLY A 76 -3.04 -2.13 5.44
CA GLY A 76 -2.48 -3.27 6.16
C GLY A 76 -0.96 -3.17 6.31
N PHE A 77 -0.23 -2.65 5.32
CA PHE A 77 1.20 -2.38 5.45
C PHE A 77 1.52 -1.28 6.45
N ILE A 78 0.69 -0.25 6.55
CA ILE A 78 0.86 0.79 7.57
C ILE A 78 0.62 0.21 8.97
N GLU A 79 -0.45 -0.57 9.16
CA GLU A 79 -0.74 -1.25 10.44
C GLU A 79 0.40 -2.21 10.82
N PHE A 80 0.91 -2.99 9.87
CA PHE A 80 2.07 -3.86 10.09
C PHE A 80 3.31 -3.09 10.57
N LYS A 81 3.61 -1.93 9.97
CA LYS A 81 4.71 -1.04 10.43
C LYS A 81 4.47 -0.47 11.83
N GLN A 82 3.21 -0.39 12.27
CA GLN A 82 2.83 0.03 13.62
C GLN A 82 2.78 -1.15 14.61
N MET A 83 3.12 -2.37 14.17
CA MET A 83 3.04 -3.61 14.95
C MET A 83 1.61 -4.03 15.32
N GLU A 84 0.60 -3.46 14.64
CA GLU A 84 -0.82 -3.79 14.83
C GLU A 84 -1.22 -4.99 13.97
N TYR A 85 -0.64 -6.16 14.26
CA TYR A 85 -0.68 -7.32 13.36
C TYR A 85 -2.10 -7.86 13.12
N GLU A 86 -2.96 -7.91 14.14
CA GLU A 86 -4.36 -8.35 14.00
C GLU A 86 -5.16 -7.40 13.08
N SER A 87 -4.89 -6.10 13.17
CA SER A 87 -5.50 -5.13 12.26
C SER A 87 -4.97 -5.30 10.84
N ALA A 88 -3.65 -5.47 10.69
CA ALA A 88 -3.01 -5.66 9.40
C ALA A 88 -3.59 -6.85 8.62
N VAL A 89 -3.72 -8.00 9.28
CA VAL A 89 -4.27 -9.21 8.64
C VAL A 89 -5.75 -9.06 8.25
N THR A 90 -6.53 -8.26 8.99
CA THR A 90 -7.93 -7.96 8.60
C THR A 90 -7.99 -7.22 7.26
N TYR A 91 -7.12 -6.23 7.06
CA TYR A 91 -7.03 -5.53 5.78
C TYR A 91 -6.45 -6.42 4.66
N PHE A 92 -5.48 -7.29 4.98
CA PHE A 92 -4.95 -8.25 4.01
C PHE A 92 -6.00 -9.27 3.57
N ASP A 93 -6.78 -9.83 4.51
CA ASP A 93 -7.89 -10.75 4.22
C ASP A 93 -8.89 -10.07 3.25
N THR A 94 -9.31 -8.84 3.56
CA THR A 94 -10.19 -8.04 2.70
C THR A 94 -9.61 -7.84 1.31
N ALA A 95 -8.32 -7.52 1.21
CA ALA A 95 -7.67 -7.33 -0.09
C ALA A 95 -7.63 -8.61 -0.92
N PHE A 96 -7.27 -9.75 -0.33
CA PHE A 96 -7.17 -11.02 -1.05
C PHE A 96 -8.52 -11.60 -1.44
N GLU A 97 -9.57 -11.34 -0.66
CA GLU A 97 -10.95 -11.70 -1.02
C GLU A 97 -11.37 -10.98 -2.32
N LEU A 98 -11.17 -9.66 -2.36
CA LEU A 98 -11.52 -8.79 -3.50
C LEU A 98 -10.86 -9.23 -4.82
N ILE A 99 -9.61 -9.72 -4.74
CA ILE A 99 -8.80 -10.09 -5.93
C ILE A 99 -8.60 -11.60 -6.07
N SER A 100 -9.42 -12.42 -5.40
CA SER A 100 -9.24 -13.88 -5.36
C SER A 100 -9.15 -14.51 -6.76
N GLN A 101 -9.94 -13.99 -7.71
CA GLN A 101 -10.01 -14.44 -9.11
C GLN A 101 -9.17 -13.60 -10.09
N GLU A 102 -8.49 -12.57 -9.60
CA GLU A 102 -7.75 -11.64 -10.45
C GLU A 102 -6.26 -12.01 -10.52
N LYS A 103 -5.62 -11.70 -11.64
CA LYS A 103 -4.16 -11.83 -11.78
C LYS A 103 -3.50 -10.55 -11.27
N PHE A 104 -2.53 -10.70 -10.37
CA PHE A 104 -1.73 -9.59 -9.87
C PHE A 104 -0.25 -9.93 -9.87
N LEU A 105 0.60 -8.94 -10.07
CA LEU A 105 2.04 -9.13 -10.17
C LEU A 105 2.69 -9.28 -8.80
N TYR A 106 3.83 -9.97 -8.77
CA TYR A 106 4.61 -10.12 -7.54
C TYR A 106 5.07 -8.77 -6.97
N ASN A 107 4.92 -8.62 -5.65
CA ASN A 107 5.48 -7.54 -4.86
C ASN A 107 6.35 -8.13 -3.72
N LYS A 108 7.53 -7.53 -3.49
CA LYS A 108 8.41 -7.94 -2.38
C LYS A 108 7.76 -7.81 -1.00
N LYS A 109 6.81 -6.87 -0.84
CA LYS A 109 6.06 -6.66 0.40
C LYS A 109 5.16 -7.86 0.78
N TYR A 110 4.91 -8.82 -0.12
CA TYR A 110 4.17 -10.05 0.23
C TYR A 110 4.89 -10.91 1.28
N ILE A 111 6.20 -10.72 1.46
CA ILE A 111 6.92 -11.30 2.60
C ILE A 111 6.36 -10.73 3.92
N ASP A 112 6.09 -9.43 3.97
CA ASP A 112 5.57 -8.76 5.18
C ASP A 112 4.10 -9.14 5.45
N VAL A 113 3.32 -9.41 4.39
CA VAL A 113 1.99 -10.01 4.54
C VAL A 113 2.07 -11.33 5.29
N ILE A 114 2.92 -12.27 4.83
CA ILE A 114 3.07 -13.59 5.48
C ILE A 114 3.55 -13.43 6.93
N LYS A 115 4.51 -12.52 7.19
CA LYS A 115 4.96 -12.22 8.56
C LYS A 115 3.82 -11.71 9.44
N ALA A 116 2.93 -10.86 8.92
CA ALA A 116 1.82 -10.33 9.68
C ALA A 116 0.92 -11.44 10.24
N TYR A 117 0.58 -12.46 9.44
CA TYR A 117 -0.18 -13.61 9.93
C TYR A 117 0.57 -14.43 10.98
N ILE A 118 1.89 -14.63 10.81
CA ILE A 118 2.72 -15.31 11.82
C ILE A 118 2.73 -14.52 13.14
N TYR A 119 2.92 -13.20 13.07
CA TYR A 119 2.97 -12.33 14.25
C TYR A 119 1.60 -12.09 14.90
N ALA A 120 0.51 -12.25 14.14
CA ALA A 120 -0.86 -12.33 14.66
C ALA A 120 -1.22 -13.72 15.19
N HIS A 121 -0.26 -14.65 15.33
CA HIS A 121 -0.49 -16.03 15.78
C HIS A 121 -1.49 -16.83 14.91
N GLN A 122 -1.70 -16.43 13.64
CA GLN A 122 -2.59 -17.09 12.69
C GLN A 122 -1.79 -17.98 11.72
N LYS A 123 -1.09 -19.00 12.25
CA LYS A 123 -0.12 -19.83 11.51
C LYS A 123 -0.75 -20.56 10.31
N GLU A 124 -1.93 -21.13 10.48
CA GLU A 124 -2.64 -21.88 9.44
C GLU A 124 -3.01 -20.97 8.26
N LYS A 125 -3.51 -19.76 8.55
CA LYS A 125 -3.75 -18.73 7.53
C LYS A 125 -2.46 -18.25 6.86
N ALA A 126 -1.36 -18.15 7.60
CA ALA A 126 -0.07 -17.79 7.01
C ALA A 126 0.36 -18.82 5.94
N ILE A 127 0.14 -20.12 6.21
CA ILE A 127 0.38 -21.22 5.25
C ILE A 127 -0.57 -21.10 4.05
N GLU A 128 -1.85 -20.83 4.28
CA GLU A 128 -2.84 -20.65 3.22
C GLU A 128 -2.46 -19.51 2.27
N ILE A 129 -2.15 -18.32 2.82
CA ILE A 129 -1.72 -17.15 2.06
C ILE A 129 -0.41 -17.42 1.31
N TYR A 130 0.56 -18.07 1.96
CA TYR A 130 1.79 -18.50 1.31
C TYR A 130 1.53 -19.39 0.09
N ASN A 131 0.70 -20.43 0.24
CA ASN A 131 0.38 -21.36 -0.83
C ASN A 131 -0.38 -20.66 -1.97
N ASN A 132 -1.33 -19.77 -1.65
CA ASN A 132 -2.05 -18.97 -2.63
C ASN A 132 -1.10 -18.11 -3.47
N LEU A 133 -0.17 -17.40 -2.81
CA LEU A 133 0.83 -16.56 -3.48
C LEU A 133 1.82 -17.40 -4.31
N ILE A 134 2.27 -18.55 -3.80
CA ILE A 134 3.17 -19.45 -4.55
C ILE A 134 2.51 -20.01 -5.81
N ALA A 135 1.22 -20.38 -5.76
CA ALA A 135 0.50 -20.91 -6.92
C ALA A 135 0.48 -19.93 -8.11
N ARG A 136 0.60 -18.62 -7.83
CA ARG A 136 0.67 -17.55 -8.83
C ARG A 136 1.99 -17.51 -9.61
N GLN A 137 2.98 -18.30 -9.22
CA GLN A 137 4.19 -18.54 -10.03
C GLN A 137 3.89 -19.08 -11.43
N SER A 138 2.70 -19.67 -11.60
CA SER A 138 2.19 -20.15 -12.89
C SER A 138 2.10 -19.04 -13.95
N TYR A 139 1.89 -17.78 -13.55
CA TYR A 139 1.83 -16.64 -14.47
C TYR A 139 2.84 -15.52 -14.17
N ASP A 140 3.37 -15.41 -12.95
CA ASP A 140 4.50 -14.53 -12.64
C ASP A 140 5.57 -15.29 -11.84
N ARG A 141 6.64 -15.70 -12.53
CA ARG A 141 7.73 -16.51 -11.95
C ARG A 141 8.37 -15.89 -10.71
N ARG A 142 8.25 -14.57 -10.50
CA ARG A 142 8.83 -13.88 -9.33
C ARG A 142 8.17 -14.29 -8.02
N PHE A 143 6.94 -14.82 -8.02
CA PHE A 143 6.33 -15.43 -6.84
C PHE A 143 7.17 -16.58 -6.27
N GLY A 144 7.95 -17.28 -7.11
CA GLY A 144 8.89 -18.30 -6.66
C GLY A 144 9.94 -17.80 -5.65
N LYS A 145 10.18 -16.48 -5.55
CA LYS A 145 11.03 -15.87 -4.52
C LYS A 145 10.50 -16.08 -3.10
N LEU A 146 9.22 -16.41 -2.93
CA LEU A 146 8.64 -16.70 -1.63
C LEU A 146 9.01 -18.09 -1.11
N LYS A 147 9.50 -19.02 -1.95
CA LYS A 147 9.88 -20.38 -1.52
C LYS A 147 10.93 -20.40 -0.40
N LYS A 148 11.75 -19.36 -0.29
CA LYS A 148 12.70 -19.18 0.83
C LYS A 148 12.03 -19.07 2.21
N LEU A 149 10.71 -18.88 2.25
CA LEU A 149 9.90 -18.76 3.46
C LEU A 149 9.28 -20.10 3.87
N GLU A 150 9.45 -21.18 3.10
CA GLU A 150 8.86 -22.49 3.38
C GLU A 150 9.24 -23.00 4.78
N SER A 151 10.46 -22.69 5.24
CA SER A 151 10.95 -23.07 6.57
C SER A 151 10.37 -22.24 7.74
N TRP A 152 9.46 -21.29 7.49
CA TRP A 152 8.83 -20.48 8.54
C TRP A 152 7.63 -21.16 9.20
N PHE A 153 7.15 -22.25 8.59
CA PHE A 153 5.97 -22.99 9.01
C PHE A 153 6.38 -24.37 9.56
#